data_AF-A0A7W7BQQ9-F1
#
_entry.id   AF-A0A7W7BQQ9-F1
#
_cell.length_a   1.000
_cell.length_b   1.000
_cell.length_c   1.000
_cell.angle_alpha   90.00
_cell.angle_beta   90.00
_cell.angle_gamma   90.00
#
_symmetry.space_group_name_H-M   'P 1'
#
loop_
_entity.id
_entity.type
_entity.pdbx_description
1 polymer ?
#
loop_
_entity_poly.entity_id
_entity_poly.type
_entity_poly.pdbx_seq_one_letter_code
_entity_poly.pdbx_strand_id
1 'polypeptide(L)'
;MSGDVRPLPIHPWSALTPERGAMLRAAKAALDVPFLIQPSPAASGSPGRVLGWGQVPPFLSESVIIPAGLVDDADTIFRALRHLLAAPAGSPGILTEEQWMSAAFGGPVTYVGEEDWPPPAVNPWDRPREPVAFR
;
A
#
# COMPACT_ATOMS: atom_id res chain seq x y z
N MET A 1 30.17 2.28 -5.35
CA MET A 1 28.92 1.66 -5.81
C MET A 1 27.78 2.47 -5.23
N SER A 2 27.11 3.30 -6.03
CA SER A 2 25.88 3.98 -5.60
C SER A 2 24.78 2.93 -5.67
N GLY A 3 24.54 2.20 -4.59
CA GLY A 3 23.52 1.15 -4.57
C GLY A 3 22.13 1.76 -4.74
N ASP A 4 21.25 1.11 -5.50
CA ASP A 4 19.83 1.48 -5.58
C ASP A 4 19.23 1.41 -4.17
N VAL A 5 18.95 2.58 -3.56
CA VAL A 5 18.32 2.69 -2.24
C VAL A 5 16.86 3.02 -2.45
N ARG A 6 15.98 2.12 -2.05
CA ARG A 6 14.54 2.31 -2.14
C ARG A 6 13.97 2.73 -0.79
N PRO A 7 13.12 3.76 -0.73
CA PRO A 7 12.41 4.08 0.50
C PRO A 7 11.47 2.92 0.85
N LEU A 8 11.35 2.64 2.15
CA LEU A 8 10.32 1.77 2.72
C LEU A 8 9.43 2.65 3.60
N PRO A 9 8.31 3.19 3.07
CA PRO A 9 7.35 3.96 3.83
C PRO A 9 6.70 3.12 4.93
N ILE A 10 6.70 3.61 6.17
CA ILE A 10 6.13 2.92 7.34
C ILE A 10 5.11 3.82 8.03
N HIS A 11 3.97 3.24 8.43
CA HIS A 11 2.93 3.91 9.20
C HIS A 11 2.45 3.05 10.38
N PRO A 12 2.31 3.61 11.60
CA PRO A 12 2.82 4.91 12.01
C PRO A 12 4.34 4.85 12.17
N TRP A 13 5.04 5.96 11.93
CA TRP A 13 6.50 6.00 12.06
C TRP A 13 6.97 5.68 13.48
N SER A 14 6.18 6.07 14.49
CA SER A 14 6.45 5.79 15.90
C SER A 14 6.46 4.30 16.24
N ALA A 15 5.88 3.44 15.41
CA ALA A 15 5.92 1.99 15.63
C ALA A 15 7.29 1.37 15.35
N LEU A 16 8.17 2.04 14.60
CA LEU A 16 9.52 1.57 14.30
C LEU A 16 10.48 1.87 15.46
N THR A 17 10.49 1.00 16.47
CA THR A 17 11.48 1.03 17.55
C THR A 17 12.83 0.47 17.10
N PRO A 18 13.93 0.65 17.86
CA PRO A 18 15.22 0.02 17.55
C PRO A 18 15.16 -1.51 17.40
N GLU A 19 14.37 -2.19 18.25
CA GLU A 19 14.18 -3.64 18.24
C GLU A 19 13.48 -4.07 16.95
N ARG A 20 12.38 -3.41 16.60
CA ARG A 20 11.64 -3.66 15.36
C ARG A 20 12.46 -3.31 14.13
N GLY A 21 13.31 -2.27 14.22
CA GLY A 21 14.30 -1.96 13.19
C GLY A 21 15.37 -3.05 13.02
N ALA A 22 15.75 -3.74 14.09
CA ALA A 22 16.61 -4.93 14.00
C ALA A 22 15.88 -6.11 13.32
N MET A 23 14.61 -6.36 13.67
CA MET A 23 13.78 -7.40 13.03
C MET A 23 13.59 -7.13 11.54
N LEU A 24 13.31 -5.88 11.16
CA LEU A 24 13.16 -5.47 9.76
C LEU A 24 14.45 -5.67 8.96
N ARG A 25 15.61 -5.37 9.57
CA ARG A 25 16.92 -5.64 8.95
C ARG A 25 17.18 -7.13 8.78
N ALA A 26 16.85 -7.94 9.78
CA ALA A 26 16.96 -9.40 9.69
C ALA A 26 16.04 -9.97 8.60
N ALA A 27 14.78 -9.51 8.56
CA ALA A 27 13.82 -9.87 7.52
C ALA A 27 14.35 -9.52 6.11
N LYS A 28 14.88 -8.29 5.93
CA LYS A 28 15.48 -7.88 4.66
C LYS A 28 16.68 -8.75 4.27
N ALA A 29 17.56 -9.08 5.21
CA ALA A 29 18.71 -9.94 4.95
C ALA A 29 18.27 -11.34 4.49
N ALA A 30 17.18 -11.87 5.04
CA ALA A 30 16.61 -13.16 4.64
C ALA A 30 15.91 -13.14 3.26
N LEU A 31 15.51 -11.97 2.75
CA LEU A 31 14.85 -11.84 1.44
C LEU A 31 15.81 -11.83 0.25
N ASP A 32 17.10 -11.62 0.50
CA ASP A 32 18.15 -11.57 -0.55
C ASP A 32 17.81 -10.65 -1.74
N VAL A 33 17.23 -9.48 -1.45
CA VAL A 33 16.90 -8.49 -2.48
C VAL A 33 18.15 -7.73 -2.96
N PRO A 34 18.27 -7.42 -4.27
CA PRO A 34 19.48 -6.83 -4.84
C PRO A 34 19.67 -5.33 -4.55
N PHE A 35 18.77 -4.73 -3.76
CA PHE A 35 18.75 -3.30 -3.45
C PHE A 35 18.76 -3.04 -1.94
N LEU A 36 19.11 -1.82 -1.57
CA LEU A 36 19.01 -1.37 -0.19
C LEU A 36 17.61 -0.81 0.05
N ILE A 37 17.09 -1.04 1.26
CA ILE A 37 15.86 -0.40 1.72
C ILE A 37 16.22 0.60 2.80
N GLN A 38 15.57 1.76 2.78
CA GLN A 38 15.69 2.78 3.81
C GLN A 38 14.31 3.03 4.41
N PRO A 39 14.06 2.60 5.66
CA PRO A 39 12.83 2.94 6.36
C PRO A 39 12.62 4.45 6.38
N SER A 40 11.41 4.89 6.02
CA SER A 40 11.03 6.30 6.01
C SER A 40 9.61 6.47 6.54
N PRO A 41 9.27 7.63 7.12
CA PRO A 41 7.88 7.92 7.48
C PRO A 41 7.00 7.89 6.23
N ALA A 42 5.86 7.21 6.30
CA ALA A 42 4.87 7.26 5.25
C ALA A 42 4.18 8.64 5.23
N ALA A 43 3.92 9.16 4.02
CA ALA A 43 3.29 10.45 3.80
C ALA A 43 2.18 10.32 2.75
N SER A 44 1.13 11.13 2.91
CA SER A 44 0.05 11.25 1.93
C SER A 44 0.59 11.72 0.57
N GLY A 45 0.09 11.14 -0.52
CA GLY A 45 0.50 11.47 -1.89
C GLY A 45 1.84 10.88 -2.33
N SER A 46 2.51 10.08 -1.49
CA SER A 46 3.67 9.29 -1.93
C SER A 46 3.23 8.14 -2.82
N PRO A 47 3.85 7.92 -3.99
CA PRO A 47 3.48 6.84 -4.90
C PRO A 47 3.92 5.45 -4.39
N GLY A 48 4.68 5.39 -3.29
CA GLY A 48 5.21 4.15 -2.74
C GLY A 48 4.21 3.41 -1.84
N ARG A 49 4.23 2.08 -1.90
CA ARG A 49 3.48 1.23 -0.97
C ARG A 49 3.90 1.46 0.47
N VAL A 50 2.95 1.35 1.38
CA VAL A 50 3.16 1.56 2.82
C VAL A 50 3.15 0.24 3.57
N LEU A 51 4.13 0.06 4.46
CA LEU A 51 4.08 -0.97 5.49
C LEU A 51 3.30 -0.43 6.68
N GLY A 52 2.05 -0.89 6.84
CA GLY A 52 1.20 -0.58 7.98
C GLY A 52 1.59 -1.43 9.18
N TRP A 53 2.15 -0.81 10.20
CA TRP A 53 2.62 -1.47 11.41
C TRP A 53 1.55 -1.42 12.50
N GLY A 54 0.71 -2.44 12.54
CA GLY A 54 -0.40 -2.55 13.49
C GLY A 54 -1.63 -1.69 13.13
N GLN A 55 -1.52 -0.83 12.12
CA GLN A 55 -2.56 0.14 11.76
C GLN A 55 -2.61 0.35 10.25
N VAL A 56 -3.81 0.65 9.75
CA VAL A 56 -4.04 1.07 8.36
C VAL A 56 -3.70 2.56 8.24
N PRO A 57 -2.95 2.99 7.20
CA PRO A 57 -2.70 4.41 6.97
C PRO A 57 -4.00 5.23 6.82
N PRO A 58 -4.06 6.45 7.39
CA PRO A 58 -5.25 7.31 7.33
C PRO A 58 -5.34 8.09 6.00
N PHE A 59 -4.69 7.60 4.95
CA PHE A 59 -4.67 8.20 3.62
C PHE A 59 -4.62 7.11 2.56
N LEU A 60 -5.08 7.46 1.36
CA LEU A 60 -5.16 6.55 0.23
C LEU A 60 -3.76 6.10 -0.18
N SER A 61 -3.51 4.80 -0.11
CA SER A 61 -2.25 4.18 -0.51
C SER A 61 -2.39 2.66 -0.62
N GLU A 62 -1.65 2.04 -1.54
CA GLU A 62 -1.43 0.59 -1.47
C GLU A 62 -0.64 0.24 -0.21
N SER A 63 -1.16 -0.68 0.60
CA SER A 63 -0.56 -1.00 1.90
C SER A 63 -0.47 -2.50 2.17
N VAL A 64 0.59 -2.92 2.85
CA VAL A 64 0.66 -4.25 3.48
C VAL A 64 0.64 -4.06 4.99
N ILE A 65 -0.31 -4.69 5.67
CA ILE A 65 -0.56 -4.47 7.10
C ILE A 65 -0.03 -5.64 7.92
N ILE A 66 0.85 -5.34 8.88
CA ILE A 66 1.19 -6.24 9.98
C ILE A 66 0.11 -6.05 11.05
N PRO A 67 -0.65 -7.09 11.44
CA PRO A 67 -1.69 -6.96 12.46
C PRO A 67 -1.15 -6.50 13.81
N ALA A 68 -1.92 -5.71 14.57
CA ALA A 68 -1.47 -5.13 15.85
C ALA A 68 -0.98 -6.16 16.88
N GLY A 69 -1.54 -7.38 16.89
CA GLY A 69 -1.10 -8.46 17.77
C GLY A 69 0.15 -9.22 17.32
N LEU A 70 0.67 -8.92 16.12
CA LEU A 70 1.78 -9.61 15.46
C LEU A 70 2.92 -8.66 15.05
N VAL A 71 2.90 -7.43 15.55
CA VAL A 71 3.89 -6.37 15.28
C VAL A 71 5.31 -6.70 15.77
N ASP A 72 5.44 -7.67 16.66
CA ASP A 72 6.71 -8.16 17.21
C ASP A 72 6.98 -9.62 16.81
N ASP A 73 6.26 -10.15 15.81
CA ASP A 73 6.48 -11.48 15.26
C ASP A 73 7.37 -11.43 14.00
N ALA A 74 8.54 -12.07 14.08
CA ALA A 74 9.56 -11.99 13.03
C ALA A 74 9.11 -12.61 11.70
N ASP A 75 8.36 -13.72 11.74
CA ASP A 75 7.85 -14.38 10.55
C ASP A 75 6.79 -13.53 9.85
N THR A 76 5.90 -12.90 10.61
CA THR A 76 4.91 -11.95 10.09
C THR A 76 5.58 -10.75 9.44
N ILE A 77 6.58 -10.15 10.09
CA ILE A 77 7.35 -9.03 9.53
C ILE A 77 8.04 -9.45 8.23
N PHE A 78 8.68 -10.62 8.20
CA PHE A 78 9.31 -11.16 6.99
C PHE A 78 8.31 -11.35 5.85
N ARG A 79 7.16 -11.97 6.12
CA ARG A 79 6.10 -12.20 5.11
C ARG A 79 5.53 -10.89 4.59
N ALA A 80 5.28 -9.93 5.47
CA ALA A 80 4.78 -8.60 5.10
C ALA A 80 5.80 -7.86 4.21
N LEU A 81 7.07 -7.85 4.60
CA LEU A 81 8.14 -7.22 3.81
C LEU A 81 8.32 -7.91 2.45
N ARG A 82 8.29 -9.25 2.42
CA ARG A 82 8.33 -10.03 1.18
C ARG A 82 7.21 -9.61 0.23
N HIS A 83 6.00 -9.52 0.77
CA HIS A 83 4.82 -9.22 -0.03
C HIS A 83 4.89 -7.78 -0.55
N LEU A 84 5.24 -6.82 0.31
CA LEU A 84 5.36 -5.41 -0.06
C LEU A 84 6.38 -5.19 -1.19
N LEU A 85 7.52 -5.88 -1.15
CA LEU A 85 8.62 -5.70 -2.10
C LEU A 85 8.48 -6.52 -3.40
N ALA A 86 7.85 -7.69 -3.36
CA ALA A 86 7.85 -8.64 -4.48
C ALA A 86 6.50 -8.82 -5.18
N ALA A 87 5.38 -8.46 -4.54
CA ALA A 87 4.07 -8.70 -5.12
C ALA A 87 3.73 -7.66 -6.22
N PRO A 88 3.12 -8.06 -7.35
CA PRO A 88 2.53 -7.12 -8.30
C PRO A 88 1.48 -6.20 -7.65
N ALA A 89 1.24 -5.02 -8.24
CA ALA A 89 0.15 -4.12 -7.79
C ALA A 89 -1.18 -4.87 -7.82
N GLY A 90 -2.04 -4.59 -6.82
CA GLY A 90 -3.32 -5.29 -6.67
C GLY A 90 -3.26 -6.78 -6.28
N SER A 91 -2.10 -7.31 -5.86
CA SER A 91 -2.01 -8.72 -5.40
C SER A 91 -2.82 -8.99 -4.13
N PRO A 92 -3.40 -10.19 -3.97
CA PRO A 92 -4.07 -10.58 -2.73
C PRO A 92 -3.15 -10.44 -1.51
N GLY A 93 -3.56 -9.68 -0.50
CA GLY A 93 -2.75 -9.34 0.67
C GLY A 93 -2.21 -7.90 0.67
N ILE A 94 -2.36 -7.18 -0.45
CA ILE A 94 -2.22 -5.71 -0.52
C ILE A 94 -3.60 -5.10 -0.33
N LEU A 95 -3.71 -4.16 0.60
CA LEU A 95 -4.86 -3.27 0.70
C LEU A 95 -4.78 -2.28 -0.46
N THR A 96 -5.68 -2.39 -1.43
CA THR A 96 -5.75 -1.47 -2.59
C THR A 96 -6.57 -0.22 -2.27
N GLU A 97 -6.46 0.79 -3.13
CA GLU A 97 -7.26 2.02 -3.02
C GLU A 97 -8.77 1.73 -3.06
N GLU A 98 -9.22 0.85 -3.96
CA GLU A 98 -10.61 0.42 -4.03
C GLU A 98 -11.10 -0.21 -2.73
N GLN A 99 -10.29 -1.07 -2.11
CA GLN A 99 -10.62 -1.72 -0.85
C GLN A 99 -10.68 -0.72 0.30
N TRP A 100 -9.72 0.21 0.34
CA TRP A 100 -9.70 1.30 1.31
C TRP A 100 -10.95 2.18 1.17
N MET A 101 -11.28 2.61 -0.05
CA MET A 101 -12.48 3.41 -0.34
C MET A 101 -13.76 2.65 -0.05
N SER A 102 -13.83 1.37 -0.37
CA SER A 102 -15.00 0.54 -0.07
C SER A 102 -15.28 0.48 1.43
N ALA A 103 -14.23 0.33 2.23
CA ALA A 103 -14.33 0.37 3.69
C ALA A 103 -14.75 1.76 4.20
N ALA A 104 -14.19 2.83 3.65
CA ALA A 104 -14.50 4.20 4.05
C ALA A 104 -15.94 4.63 3.72
N PHE A 105 -16.45 4.24 2.54
CA PHE A 105 -17.80 4.61 2.08
C PHE A 105 -18.90 3.63 2.50
N GLY A 106 -18.55 2.49 3.09
CA GLY A 106 -19.52 1.48 3.54
C GLY A 106 -20.24 0.76 2.40
N GLY A 107 -19.61 0.64 1.23
CA GLY A 107 -20.18 0.01 0.04
C GLY A 107 -19.09 -0.33 -0.99
N PRO A 108 -19.39 -1.19 -1.98
CA PRO A 108 -18.40 -1.58 -2.98
C PRO A 108 -18.00 -0.38 -3.85
N VAL A 109 -16.70 -0.12 -3.93
CA VAL A 109 -16.09 0.83 -4.85
C VAL A 109 -15.32 0.04 -5.92
N THR A 110 -15.46 0.46 -7.17
CA THR A 110 -14.77 -0.15 -8.31
C THR A 110 -14.11 0.93 -9.14
N TYR A 111 -12.87 0.72 -9.51
CA TYR A 111 -12.13 1.56 -10.43
C TYR A 111 -12.76 1.44 -11.83
N VAL A 112 -13.07 2.60 -12.42
CA VAL A 112 -13.74 2.69 -13.73
C VAL A 112 -12.84 3.26 -14.82
N GLY A 113 -11.65 3.73 -14.48
CA GLY A 113 -10.67 4.29 -15.43
C GLY A 113 -9.97 5.56 -14.90
N GLU A 114 -8.94 5.97 -15.63
CA GLU A 114 -8.21 7.22 -15.44
C GLU A 114 -8.86 8.30 -16.32
N GLU A 115 -8.95 9.52 -15.80
CA GLU A 115 -9.33 10.68 -16.60
C GLU A 115 -8.07 11.38 -17.10
N ASP A 116 -7.90 11.47 -18.42
CA ASP A 116 -6.80 12.23 -19.03
C ASP A 116 -6.88 13.70 -18.61
N TRP A 117 -5.74 14.30 -18.26
CA TRP A 117 -5.66 15.75 -17.98
C TRP A 117 -4.84 16.49 -19.05
N PRO A 118 -5.36 17.55 -19.69
CA PRO A 118 -6.68 18.17 -19.44
C PRO A 118 -7.83 17.26 -19.88
N PRO A 119 -8.99 17.35 -19.21
CA PRO A 119 -10.12 16.49 -19.50
C PRO A 119 -10.52 16.68 -20.97
N PRO A 120 -11.01 15.63 -21.64
CA PRO A 120 -11.56 15.79 -22.97
C PRO A 120 -12.64 16.89 -22.93
N ALA A 121 -12.76 17.66 -24.01
CA ALA A 121 -13.73 18.76 -24.12
C ALA A 121 -15.20 18.32 -23.89
N VAL A 122 -15.46 17.00 -23.90
CA VAL A 122 -16.72 16.37 -23.56
C VAL A 122 -16.45 15.35 -22.46
N ASN A 123 -17.05 15.55 -21.29
CA ASN A 123 -16.95 14.62 -20.18
C ASN A 123 -17.64 13.28 -20.57
N PRO A 124 -16.94 12.14 -20.56
CA PRO A 124 -17.52 10.85 -20.92
C PRO A 124 -18.68 10.43 -20.00
N TRP A 125 -18.76 11.00 -18.80
CA TRP A 125 -19.84 10.78 -17.83
C TRP A 125 -21.10 11.61 -18.09
N ASP A 126 -21.03 12.61 -18.98
CA ASP A 126 -22.20 13.40 -19.42
C ASP A 126 -23.00 12.70 -20.53
N ARG A 127 -22.58 11.50 -20.95
CA ARG A 127 -23.39 10.68 -21.86
C ARG A 127 -24.67 10.28 -21.14
N PRO A 128 -25.84 10.40 -21.81
CA PRO A 128 -27.10 9.95 -21.22
C PRO A 128 -26.96 8.48 -20.82
N ARG A 129 -27.06 8.20 -19.51
CA ARG A 129 -27.05 6.83 -19.01
C ARG A 129 -28.27 6.13 -19.61
N GLU A 130 -28.04 5.07 -20.38
CA GLU A 130 -29.14 4.24 -20.86
C GLU A 130 -29.95 3.75 -19.65
N PRO A 131 -31.29 3.80 -19.72
CA PRO A 131 -32.12 3.35 -18.62
C PRO A 131 -31.85 1.87 -18.35
N VAL A 132 -31.31 1.57 -17.17
CA VAL A 132 -31.12 0.19 -16.70
C VAL A 132 -32.50 -0.41 -16.48
N ALA A 133 -32.93 -1.29 -17.40
CA ALA A 133 -34.15 -2.05 -17.24
C ALA A 133 -33.93 -3.14 -16.18
N PHE A 134 -34.46 -2.92 -14.97
CA PHE A 134 -34.58 -3.97 -13.97
C PHE A 134 -35.64 -4.98 -14.45
N ARG A 135 -35.24 -6.25 -14.63
CA ARG A 135 -36.13 -7.39 -14.87
C ARG A 135 -36.29 -8.20 -13.59
#